data_AF-A0A170UZY5-F1
#
_entry.id   AF-A0A170UZY5-F1
#
_cell.length_a   1.000
_cell.length_b   1.000
_cell.length_c   1.000
_cell.angle_alpha   90.00
_cell.angle_beta   90.00
_cell.angle_gamma   90.00
#
_symmetry.space_group_name_H-M   'P 1'
#
loop_
_entity.id
_entity.type
_entity.pdbx_description
1 polymer ?
#
loop_
_entity_poly.entity_id
_entity_poly.type
_entity_poly.pdbx_seq_one_letter_code
_entity_poly.pdbx_strand_id
1 'polypeptide(L)'
;SGVIISILILIVKGARGDISLLGRIPNTEVYLEVNIEPKAEFIPGITIVRYCGSLNFINKSYFRKKIMKILDIIKENSLNKVNPDLNRSKEIIIFDLKSLQYVDTSGGKTLKKLIKSISDYQIIYIVGLSETVINVLQSLDVFK
;
A
#
# COMPACT_ATOMS: atom_id res chain seq x y z
N SER A 1 12.30 35.27 -5.50
CA SER A 1 12.47 34.14 -6.42
C SER A 1 12.99 32.84 -5.79
N GLY A 2 13.74 32.85 -4.68
CA GLY A 2 14.17 31.60 -4.00
C GLY A 2 13.06 30.82 -3.26
N VAL A 3 12.14 31.52 -2.59
CA VAL A 3 11.07 30.92 -1.78
C VAL A 3 10.15 30.00 -2.60
N ILE A 4 9.77 30.42 -3.81
CA ILE A 4 8.91 29.62 -4.70
C ILE A 4 9.62 28.33 -5.12
N ILE A 5 10.91 28.40 -5.44
CA ILE A 5 11.73 27.24 -5.80
C ILE A 5 11.87 26.30 -4.60
N SER A 6 12.12 26.84 -3.40
CA SER A 6 12.19 26.04 -2.16
C SER A 6 10.87 25.33 -1.86
N ILE A 7 9.73 26.01 -2.00
CA ILE A 7 8.40 25.41 -1.82
C ILE A 7 8.16 24.32 -2.87
N LEU A 8 8.49 24.57 -4.13
CA LEU A 8 8.34 23.58 -5.20
C LEU A 8 9.19 22.33 -4.93
N ILE A 9 10.43 22.50 -4.47
CA ILE A 9 11.30 21.37 -4.10
C ILE A 9 10.69 20.59 -2.94
N LEU A 10 10.16 21.25 -1.92
CA LEU A 10 9.49 20.58 -0.79
C LEU A 10 8.26 19.80 -1.24
N ILE A 11 7.45 20.36 -2.15
CA ILE A 11 6.29 19.68 -2.73
C ILE A 11 6.75 18.45 -3.51
N VAL A 12 7.77 18.57 -4.37
CA VAL A 12 8.28 17.44 -5.17
C VAL A 12 8.87 16.34 -4.28
N LYS A 13 9.62 16.71 -3.24
CA LYS A 13 10.17 15.76 -2.27
C LYS A 13 9.06 15.09 -1.45
N GLY A 14 8.07 15.86 -0.99
CA GLY A 14 6.93 15.36 -0.20
C GLY A 14 5.87 14.63 -1.02
N ALA A 15 5.86 14.77 -2.35
CA ALA A 15 4.93 14.08 -3.22
C ALA A 15 5.23 12.58 -3.34
N ARG A 16 6.47 12.15 -3.11
CA ARG A 16 6.83 10.72 -3.16
C ARG A 16 6.59 10.09 -1.79
N GLY A 17 5.38 9.59 -1.58
CA GLY A 17 5.13 8.66 -0.48
C GLY A 17 5.94 7.38 -0.69
N ASP A 18 6.46 6.84 0.39
CA ASP A 18 7.26 5.63 0.40
C ASP A 18 6.35 4.40 0.46
N ILE A 19 6.70 3.37 -0.33
CA ILE A 19 5.95 2.11 -0.42
C ILE A 19 6.93 0.97 -0.21
N SER A 20 6.70 0.20 0.85
CA SER A 20 7.58 -0.90 1.25
C SER A 20 6.79 -2.20 1.41
N LEU A 21 7.45 -3.33 1.15
CA LEU A 21 6.94 -4.65 1.47
C LEU A 21 7.45 -5.07 2.84
N LEU A 22 6.56 -5.56 3.69
CA LEU A 22 6.91 -6.01 5.04
C LEU A 22 6.98 -7.54 5.11
N GLY A 23 7.98 -8.03 5.84
CA GLY A 23 8.15 -9.42 6.24
C GLY A 23 8.14 -9.53 7.75
N ARG A 24 7.78 -10.70 8.25
CA ARG A 24 7.76 -11.02 9.68
C ARG A 24 9.15 -11.44 10.13
N ILE A 25 9.58 -10.95 11.28
CA ILE A 25 10.79 -11.47 11.93
C ILE A 25 10.46 -12.81 12.60
N PRO A 26 11.21 -13.90 12.33
CA PRO A 26 10.93 -15.22 12.87
C PRO A 26 10.73 -15.22 14.38
N ASN A 27 9.71 -15.95 14.85
CA ASN A 27 9.34 -16.07 16.26
C ASN A 27 8.95 -14.76 16.97
N THR A 28 8.53 -13.72 16.22
CA THR A 28 8.06 -12.45 16.79
C THR A 28 6.78 -11.97 16.10
N GLU A 29 6.13 -10.94 16.63
CA GLU A 29 5.04 -10.20 15.96
C GLU A 29 5.53 -8.89 15.31
N VAL A 30 6.84 -8.81 15.00
CA VAL A 30 7.47 -7.63 14.43
C VAL A 30 7.54 -7.76 12.91
N TYR A 31 7.09 -6.72 12.20
CA TYR A 31 7.08 -6.65 10.74
C TYR A 31 8.00 -5.52 10.27
N LEU A 32 9.00 -5.87 9.46
CA LEU A 32 10.02 -4.93 8.97
C LEU A 32 10.16 -5.02 7.45
N GLU A 33 10.75 -3.99 6.86
CA GLU A 33 10.95 -3.94 5.42
C GLU A 33 11.94 -5.00 4.96
N VAL A 34 11.50 -5.89 4.08
CA VAL A 34 12.32 -7.01 3.58
C VAL A 34 13.57 -6.57 2.81
N ASN A 35 13.54 -5.36 2.24
CA ASN A 35 14.69 -4.81 1.51
C ASN A 35 15.75 -4.21 2.46
N ILE A 36 15.39 -3.97 3.72
CA ILE A 36 16.26 -3.34 4.72
C ILE A 36 16.72 -4.36 5.76
N GLU A 37 15.81 -5.22 6.22
CA GLU A 37 16.09 -6.22 7.25
C GLU A 37 16.18 -7.63 6.63
N PRO A 38 17.39 -8.22 6.54
CA PRO A 38 17.58 -9.55 5.95
C PRO A 38 16.86 -10.68 6.68
N LYS A 39 16.52 -10.50 7.97
CA LYS A 39 15.79 -11.49 8.75
C LYS A 39 14.27 -11.45 8.53
N ALA A 40 13.76 -10.45 7.80
CA ALA A 40 12.32 -10.32 7.57
C ALA A 40 11.87 -11.27 6.46
N GLU A 41 10.98 -12.20 6.80
CA GLU A 41 10.50 -13.23 5.88
C GLU A 41 9.06 -12.99 5.45
N PHE A 42 8.76 -13.23 4.17
CA PHE A 42 7.39 -13.18 3.66
C PHE A 42 6.56 -14.32 4.23
N ILE A 43 5.29 -14.04 4.53
CA ILE A 43 4.34 -15.07 4.94
C ILE A 43 3.68 -15.64 3.67
N PRO A 44 3.73 -16.96 3.43
CA PRO A 44 3.10 -17.56 2.27
C PRO A 44 1.61 -17.21 2.16
N GLY A 45 1.19 -16.71 1.00
CA GLY A 45 -0.20 -16.30 0.74
C GLY A 45 -0.61 -14.95 1.32
N ILE A 46 0.29 -14.23 2.00
CA ILE A 46 0.02 -12.90 2.56
C ILE A 46 1.06 -11.90 2.06
N THR A 47 0.57 -10.82 1.47
CA THR A 47 1.36 -9.68 1.04
C THR A 47 1.04 -8.47 1.91
N ILE A 48 2.04 -7.95 2.62
CA ILE A 48 1.88 -6.76 3.47
C ILE A 48 2.56 -5.57 2.79
N VAL A 49 1.77 -4.57 2.42
CA VAL A 49 2.24 -3.35 1.76
C VAL A 49 2.07 -2.17 2.71
N ARG A 50 3.18 -1.56 3.11
CA ARG A 50 3.17 -0.34 3.93
C ARG A 50 3.24 0.89 3.04
N TYR A 51 2.40 1.88 3.33
CA TYR A 51 2.50 3.21 2.72
C TYR A 51 2.82 4.26 3.78
N CYS A 52 3.83 5.09 3.49
CA CYS A 52 4.26 6.19 4.34
C CYS A 52 4.19 7.50 3.57
N GLY A 53 3.40 8.47 4.06
CA GLY A 53 3.27 9.78 3.44
C GLY A 53 1.83 10.32 3.48
N SER A 54 1.51 11.20 2.54
CA SER A 54 0.14 11.69 2.33
C SER A 54 -0.42 11.14 1.04
N LEU A 55 -1.74 11.02 0.92
CA LEU A 55 -2.40 10.61 -0.31
C LEU A 55 -3.33 11.72 -0.80
N ASN A 56 -2.90 12.46 -1.83
CA ASN A 56 -3.58 13.67 -2.29
C ASN A 56 -3.56 13.79 -3.82
N PHE A 57 -4.09 14.90 -4.35
CA PHE A 57 -4.22 15.11 -5.79
C PHE A 57 -2.89 15.07 -6.55
N ILE A 58 -1.78 15.41 -5.88
CA ILE A 58 -0.44 15.45 -6.47
C ILE A 58 0.08 14.03 -6.68
N ASN A 59 -0.07 13.16 -5.68
CA ASN A 59 0.63 11.86 -5.65
C ASN A 59 -0.26 10.62 -5.83
N LYS A 60 -1.59 10.77 -5.85
CA LYS A 60 -2.54 9.66 -6.06
C LYS A 60 -2.21 8.77 -7.27
N SER A 61 -1.74 9.37 -8.37
CA SER A 61 -1.39 8.65 -9.60
C SER A 61 -0.14 7.82 -9.43
N TYR A 62 0.86 8.34 -8.72
CA TYR A 62 2.09 7.62 -8.40
C TYR A 62 1.78 6.44 -7.47
N PHE A 63 1.03 6.68 -6.39
CA PHE A 63 0.58 5.67 -5.45
C PHE A 63 -0.11 4.49 -6.17
N ARG A 64 -1.17 4.77 -6.95
CA ARG A 64 -1.90 3.72 -7.68
C ARG A 64 -1.00 2.91 -8.60
N LYS A 65 -0.18 3.58 -9.43
CA LYS A 65 0.71 2.89 -10.39
C LYS A 65 1.73 2.01 -9.69
N LYS A 66 2.32 2.49 -8.59
CA LYS A 66 3.35 1.77 -7.85
C LYS A 66 2.77 0.55 -7.13
N ILE A 67 1.60 0.67 -6.47
CA ILE A 67 0.93 -0.46 -5.83
C ILE A 67 0.56 -1.54 -6.86
N MET A 68 -0.11 -1.17 -7.96
CA MET A 68 -0.48 -2.15 -8.99
C MET A 68 0.74 -2.89 -9.53
N LYS A 69 1.83 -2.16 -9.85
CA LYS A 69 3.08 -2.78 -10.31
C LYS A 69 3.66 -3.77 -9.30
N ILE A 70 3.61 -3.47 -8.00
CA ILE A 70 4.10 -4.39 -6.96
C ILE A 70 3.25 -5.66 -6.94
N LEU A 71 1.92 -5.52 -6.98
CA LEU A 71 1.00 -6.67 -6.95
C LEU A 71 1.13 -7.54 -8.20
N ASP A 72 1.33 -6.93 -9.38
CA ASP A 72 1.54 -7.67 -10.63
C ASP A 72 2.82 -8.53 -10.55
N ILE A 73 3.92 -7.97 -10.05
CA ILE A 73 5.20 -8.69 -9.86
C ILE A 73 5.04 -9.85 -8.87
N ILE A 74 4.31 -9.65 -7.77
CA ILE A 74 4.08 -10.70 -6.76
C ILE A 74 3.24 -11.83 -7.35
N LYS A 75 2.22 -11.50 -8.14
CA LYS A 75 1.36 -12.46 -8.82
C LYS A 75 2.15 -13.31 -9.83
N GLU A 76 3.02 -12.69 -10.62
CA GLU A 76 3.91 -13.38 -11.58
C GLU A 76 4.88 -14.33 -10.87
N ASN A 77 5.54 -13.88 -9.80
CA ASN A 77 6.45 -14.72 -9.02
C ASN A 77 5.73 -15.90 -8.34
N SER A 78 4.48 -15.70 -7.96
CA SER A 78 3.63 -16.75 -7.38
C SER A 78 3.11 -17.73 -8.43
N LEU A 79 2.98 -17.32 -9.70
CA LEU A 79 2.62 -18.19 -10.82
C LEU A 79 3.78 -19.11 -11.22
N ASN A 80 5.00 -18.58 -11.23
CA ASN A 80 6.18 -19.32 -11.66
C ASN A 80 6.66 -20.40 -10.66
N LYS A 81 6.10 -20.43 -9.44
CA LYS A 81 6.52 -21.35 -8.36
C LYS A 81 5.54 -22.49 -8.06
N VAL A 82 4.33 -22.49 -8.63
CA VAL A 82 3.25 -23.41 -8.22
C VAL A 82 2.70 -24.18 -9.41
N ASN A 83 2.49 -25.48 -9.24
CA ASN A 83 1.82 -26.34 -10.22
C ASN A 83 0.42 -25.80 -10.55
N PRO A 84 0.02 -25.72 -11.84
CA PRO A 84 -1.25 -25.13 -12.27
C PRO A 84 -2.50 -25.83 -11.73
N ASP A 85 -2.38 -27.05 -11.21
CA ASP A 85 -3.50 -27.88 -10.73
C ASP A 85 -3.93 -27.61 -9.27
N LEU A 86 -3.22 -26.74 -8.53
CA LEU A 86 -3.60 -26.41 -7.16
C LEU A 86 -4.62 -25.27 -7.14
N ASN A 87 -5.85 -25.55 -6.66
CA ASN A 87 -6.88 -24.54 -6.38
C ASN A 87 -6.26 -23.40 -5.56
N ARG A 88 -6.05 -22.24 -6.21
CA ARG A 88 -5.46 -21.06 -5.57
C ARG A 88 -6.42 -20.49 -4.54
N SER A 89 -6.06 -20.59 -3.26
CA SER A 89 -6.62 -19.72 -2.24
C SER A 89 -6.34 -18.27 -2.62
N LYS A 90 -7.33 -17.38 -2.48
CA LYS A 90 -7.13 -15.94 -2.72
C LYS A 90 -5.97 -15.45 -1.86
N GLU A 91 -5.02 -14.78 -2.49
CA GLU A 91 -3.92 -14.11 -1.79
C GLU A 91 -4.51 -12.98 -0.91
N ILE A 92 -4.01 -12.88 0.31
CA ILE A 92 -4.41 -11.83 1.25
C ILE A 92 -3.46 -10.66 1.09
N ILE A 93 -4.00 -9.46 0.90
CA ILE A 93 -3.24 -8.22 0.88
C ILE A 93 -3.58 -7.40 2.12
N ILE A 94 -2.57 -7.03 2.90
CA ILE A 94 -2.71 -6.14 4.04
C ILE A 94 -2.07 -4.80 3.67
N PHE A 95 -2.88 -3.74 3.64
CA PHE A 95 -2.38 -2.37 3.54
C PHE A 95 -2.13 -1.82 4.93
N ASP A 96 -0.85 -1.71 5.30
CA ASP A 96 -0.43 -0.98 6.50
C ASP A 96 -0.35 0.51 6.18
N LEU A 97 -1.34 1.25 6.68
CA LEU A 97 -1.50 2.69 6.50
C LEU A 97 -1.22 3.45 7.80
N LYS A 98 -0.48 2.88 8.75
CA LYS A 98 -0.07 3.55 10.00
C LYS A 98 0.62 4.88 9.77
N SER A 99 1.40 4.97 8.71
CA SER A 99 2.15 6.17 8.34
C SER A 99 1.46 7.03 7.26
N LEU A 100 0.16 6.81 7.01
CA LEU A 100 -0.66 7.68 6.18
C LEU A 100 -1.10 8.90 7.01
N GLN A 101 -0.38 10.00 6.85
CA GLN A 101 -0.55 11.21 7.67
C GLN A 101 -1.78 12.04 7.28
N TYR A 102 -2.13 12.03 5.99
CA TYR A 102 -3.19 12.86 5.44
C TYR A 102 -3.75 12.24 4.17
N VAL A 103 -5.07 12.35 3.98
CA VAL A 103 -5.73 11.99 2.73
C VAL A 103 -6.69 13.11 2.31
N ASP A 104 -6.64 13.53 1.04
CA ASP A 104 -7.67 14.42 0.48
C ASP A 104 -8.77 13.60 -0.23
N THR A 105 -9.84 14.29 -0.66
CA THR A 105 -10.96 13.64 -1.38
C THR A 105 -10.50 12.86 -2.63
N SER A 106 -9.52 13.40 -3.37
CA SER A 106 -9.05 12.79 -4.60
C SER A 106 -8.16 11.57 -4.34
N GLY A 107 -7.36 11.60 -3.27
CA GLY A 107 -6.58 10.50 -2.75
C GLY A 107 -7.48 9.38 -2.25
N GLY A 108 -8.47 9.70 -1.41
CA GLY A 108 -9.44 8.74 -0.88
C GLY A 108 -10.25 8.07 -1.98
N LYS A 109 -10.73 8.81 -2.98
CA LYS A 109 -11.38 8.25 -4.18
C LYS A 109 -10.46 7.31 -4.96
N THR A 110 -9.16 7.61 -5.01
CA THR A 110 -8.18 6.76 -5.71
C THR A 110 -7.92 5.48 -4.94
N LEU A 111 -7.80 5.55 -3.61
CA LEU A 111 -7.70 4.39 -2.73
C LEU A 111 -8.94 3.50 -2.86
N LYS A 112 -10.15 4.07 -2.84
CA LYS A 112 -11.41 3.32 -3.07
C LYS A 112 -11.39 2.55 -4.38
N LYS A 113 -11.03 3.22 -5.48
CA LYS A 113 -10.94 2.59 -6.81
C LYS A 113 -9.87 1.51 -6.87
N LEU A 114 -8.75 1.70 -6.17
CA LEU A 114 -7.67 0.73 -6.07
C LEU A 114 -8.13 -0.54 -5.34
N ILE A 115 -8.71 -0.39 -4.15
CA ILE A 115 -9.25 -1.50 -3.35
C ILE A 115 -10.28 -2.27 -4.17
N LYS A 116 -11.23 -1.58 -4.79
CA LYS A 116 -12.25 -2.22 -5.63
C LYS A 116 -11.66 -3.00 -6.81
N SER A 117 -10.60 -2.49 -7.46
CA SER A 117 -9.96 -3.21 -8.57
C SER A 117 -9.17 -4.45 -8.13
N ILE A 118 -8.81 -4.55 -6.85
CA ILE A 118 -8.03 -5.65 -6.29
C ILE A 118 -8.97 -6.69 -5.64
N SER A 119 -10.09 -6.25 -5.04
CA SER A 119 -11.01 -7.09 -4.26
C SER A 119 -11.69 -8.21 -5.06
N ASP A 120 -11.75 -8.07 -6.39
CA ASP A 120 -12.34 -9.10 -7.27
C ASP A 120 -11.55 -10.42 -7.17
N TYR A 121 -10.24 -10.34 -6.99
CA TYR A 121 -9.32 -11.48 -7.03
C TYR A 121 -8.67 -11.80 -5.68
N GLN A 122 -8.53 -10.82 -4.80
CA GLN A 122 -7.75 -10.91 -3.56
C GLN A 122 -8.57 -10.46 -2.35
N ILE A 123 -8.23 -10.97 -1.17
CA ILE A 123 -8.84 -10.53 0.10
C ILE A 123 -8.00 -9.35 0.61
N ILE A 124 -8.65 -8.24 0.99
CA ILE A 124 -7.95 -7.01 1.38
C ILE A 124 -8.25 -6.67 2.84
N TYR A 125 -7.21 -6.39 3.61
CA TYR A 125 -7.29 -5.78 4.93
C TYR A 125 -6.61 -4.42 4.91
N ILE A 126 -7.15 -3.46 5.66
CA ILE A 126 -6.55 -2.13 5.85
C ILE A 126 -6.34 -1.94 7.35
N VAL A 127 -5.12 -1.60 7.74
CA VAL A 127 -4.72 -1.45 9.14
C VAL A 127 -4.00 -0.14 9.38
N GLY A 128 -3.94 0.29 10.64
CA GLY A 128 -3.13 1.43 11.07
C GLY A 128 -3.71 2.82 10.78
N LEU A 129 -4.92 2.95 10.24
CA LEU A 129 -5.49 4.25 9.93
C LEU A 129 -5.67 5.14 11.18
N SER A 130 -5.29 6.41 11.07
CA SER A 130 -5.62 7.44 12.08
C SER A 130 -7.09 7.85 11.99
N GLU A 131 -7.66 8.34 13.09
CA GLU A 131 -9.06 8.78 13.16
C GLU A 131 -9.41 9.82 12.07
N THR A 132 -8.53 10.80 11.87
CA THR A 132 -8.69 11.83 10.82
C THR A 132 -8.81 11.21 9.43
N VAL A 133 -7.98 10.22 9.12
CA VAL A 133 -8.01 9.53 7.83
C VAL A 133 -9.25 8.65 7.73
N ILE A 134 -9.63 7.95 8.81
CA ILE A 134 -10.87 7.14 8.86
C ILE A 134 -12.08 8.01 8.52
N ASN A 135 -12.22 9.19 9.13
CA ASN A 135 -13.36 10.08 8.89
C ASN A 135 -13.48 10.49 7.41
N VAL A 136 -12.36 10.82 6.77
CA VAL A 136 -12.36 11.15 5.34
C VAL A 136 -12.72 9.93 4.50
N LEU A 137 -12.14 8.77 4.77
CA LEU A 137 -12.41 7.55 4.01
C LEU A 137 -13.86 7.05 4.19
N GLN A 138 -14.43 7.22 5.39
CA GLN A 138 -15.84 6.95 5.68
C GLN A 138 -16.76 7.86 4.88
N SER A 139 -16.48 9.17 4.82
CA SER A 139 -17.27 10.12 4.01
C SER A 139 -17.27 9.81 2.50
N LEU A 140 -16.32 8.97 2.05
CA LEU A 140 -16.18 8.55 0.66
C LEU A 140 -16.69 7.11 0.43
N ASP A 141 -17.30 6.50 1.44
CA ASP A 141 -17.78 5.11 1.44
C ASP A 141 -16.69 4.13 1.00
N VAL A 142 -15.46 4.27 1.53
CA VAL A 142 -14.34 3.36 1.20
C VAL A 142 -14.53 1.98 1.83
N PHE A 143 -15.19 1.91 2.97
CA PHE A 143 -15.38 0.68 3.78
C PHE A 143 -16.71 -0.04 3.55
N LYS A 144 -17.50 0.40 2.55
CA LYS A 144 -18.79 -0.22 2.18
C LYS A 144 -18.66 -1.04 0.91
#